data_AF-A0A9D4RWP0-F1
#
_entry.id   AF-A0A9D4RWP0-F1
#
_cell.length_a   1.000
_cell.length_b   1.000
_cell.length_c   1.000
_cell.angle_alpha   90.00
_cell.angle_beta   90.00
_cell.angle_gamma   90.00
#
_symmetry.space_group_name_H-M   'P 1'
#
loop_
_entity.id
_entity.type
_entity.pdbx_description
1 polymer ?
#
loop_
_entity_poly.entity_id
_entity_poly.type
_entity_poly.pdbx_seq_one_letter_code
_entity_poly.pdbx_strand_id
1 'polypeptide(L)'
;MRHGNQSYSAPSPSSQQNLPLNKVIAGDQLGCYFCNDVVAPGDSTRDRTLDQQCTVSRPGMSFIASAFAVELLVSVLQHPERGCAPADTGDTDTGSDTDCPLGLVPHQIRGFLSRFQQILPASRAFDKCTACSHKVIEVFRSEGFEFLLKAFNEPHYLEDLTGLTAMHQETAQAEVWDFDDEDSFSSMEAT
;
A
#
# COMPACT_ATOMS: atom_id res chain seq x y z
N MET A 1 -3.33 2.95 8.87
CA MET A 1 -3.20 3.58 7.53
C MET A 1 -4.54 4.18 7.19
N ARG A 2 -4.60 5.41 6.69
CA ARG A 2 -5.84 5.97 6.13
C ARG A 2 -5.83 5.79 4.61
N HIS A 3 -6.94 5.35 4.04
CA HIS A 3 -7.09 5.25 2.59
C HIS A 3 -7.57 6.58 2.02
N GLY A 4 -7.11 6.92 0.81
CA GLY A 4 -7.53 8.14 0.14
C GLY A 4 -8.97 8.09 -0.33
N ASN A 5 -9.65 9.23 -0.29
CA ASN A 5 -11.00 9.35 -0.83
C ASN A 5 -10.95 9.62 -2.33
N GLN A 6 -10.80 8.55 -3.12
CA GLN A 6 -10.79 8.66 -4.58
C GLN A 6 -12.15 9.17 -5.09
N SER A 7 -12.13 10.30 -5.78
CA SER A 7 -13.27 10.71 -6.60
C SER A 7 -13.29 9.83 -7.84
N TYR A 8 -14.29 8.95 -7.99
CA TYR A 8 -14.43 8.01 -9.12
C TYR A 8 -14.75 8.68 -10.47
N SER A 9 -14.22 9.88 -10.70
CA SER A 9 -14.18 10.51 -12.00
C SER A 9 -13.06 9.85 -12.81
N ALA A 10 -13.32 9.57 -14.09
CA ALA A 10 -12.49 8.76 -14.98
C ALA A 10 -10.97 8.94 -14.83
N PRO A 11 -10.17 7.87 -14.98
CA PRO A 11 -8.72 7.93 -14.80
C PRO A 11 -8.11 8.88 -15.83
N SER A 12 -7.48 9.96 -15.35
CA SER A 12 -6.46 10.65 -16.16
C SER A 12 -5.28 9.69 -16.32
N PRO A 13 -4.79 9.46 -17.56
CA PRO A 13 -3.72 8.52 -17.81
C PRO A 13 -2.50 8.85 -16.96
N SER A 14 -1.97 7.80 -16.33
CA SER A 14 -0.72 7.70 -15.60
C SER A 14 0.32 8.72 -16.06
N SER A 15 0.39 9.83 -15.34
CA SER A 15 1.63 10.59 -15.26
C SER A 15 2.50 9.88 -14.24
N GLN A 16 3.15 8.79 -14.65
CA GLN A 16 4.45 8.41 -14.08
C GLN A 16 5.46 9.49 -14.51
N GLN A 17 5.22 10.72 -14.09
CA GLN A 17 6.24 11.75 -14.14
C GLN A 17 7.10 11.49 -12.91
N ASN A 18 8.40 11.34 -13.14
CA ASN A 18 9.45 11.50 -12.13
C ASN A 18 9.32 12.91 -11.53
N LEU A 19 8.33 13.11 -10.66
CA LEU A 19 8.28 14.26 -9.78
C LEU A 19 9.26 14.01 -8.65
N PRO A 20 9.94 15.07 -8.16
CA PRO A 20 10.87 14.94 -7.04
C PRO A 20 10.17 14.20 -5.90
N LEU A 21 10.93 13.42 -5.12
CA LEU A 21 10.49 12.67 -3.93
C LEU A 21 9.55 13.54 -3.08
N ASN A 22 8.26 13.50 -3.42
CA ASN A 22 7.36 14.60 -3.12
C ASN A 22 6.95 14.40 -1.67
N LYS A 23 7.42 15.30 -0.79
CA LYS A 23 7.20 15.23 0.66
C LYS A 23 5.71 15.09 1.03
N VAL A 24 4.81 15.53 0.15
CA VAL A 24 3.36 15.52 0.36
C VAL A 24 2.65 14.75 -0.75
N ILE A 25 1.80 13.79 -0.39
CA ILE A 25 0.90 13.06 -1.31
C ILE A 25 -0.52 13.58 -1.11
N ALA A 26 -1.21 13.92 -2.19
CA ALA A 26 -2.60 14.36 -2.14
C ALA A 26 -3.51 13.29 -1.53
N GLY A 27 -4.53 13.71 -0.77
CA GLY A 27 -5.35 12.78 0.01
C GLY A 27 -6.18 11.82 -0.84
N ASP A 28 -6.59 12.22 -2.04
CA ASP A 28 -7.29 11.37 -3.02
C ASP A 28 -6.39 10.29 -3.65
N GLN A 29 -5.07 10.50 -3.62
CA GLN A 29 -4.07 9.60 -4.20
C GLN A 29 -3.50 8.61 -3.18
N LEU A 30 -3.93 8.62 -1.92
CA LEU A 30 -3.39 7.76 -0.87
C LEU A 30 -3.80 6.29 -1.05
N GLY A 31 -2.83 5.39 -0.99
CA GLY A 31 -3.06 3.96 -1.11
C GLY A 31 -3.79 3.33 0.09
N CYS A 32 -4.42 2.18 -0.15
CA CYS A 32 -4.99 1.36 0.92
C CYS A 32 -3.94 0.41 1.50
N TYR A 33 -4.33 -0.40 2.49
CA TYR A 33 -3.45 -1.38 3.12
C TYR A 33 -2.77 -2.32 2.10
N PHE A 34 -3.53 -2.78 1.10
CA PHE A 34 -3.08 -3.71 0.06
C PHE A 34 -2.38 -3.03 -1.12
N CYS A 35 -2.24 -1.69 -1.15
CA CYS A 35 -1.53 -1.01 -2.24
C CYS A 35 -0.01 -1.24 -2.21
N ASN A 36 0.53 -1.63 -1.05
CA ASN A 36 1.97 -1.89 -0.90
C ASN A 36 2.28 -3.39 -0.93
N ASP A 37 1.27 -4.24 -1.16
CA ASP A 37 1.45 -5.68 -1.30
C ASP A 37 1.35 -6.02 -2.79
N VAL A 38 2.32 -6.78 -3.29
CA VAL A 38 2.34 -7.28 -4.67
C VAL A 38 1.68 -8.66 -4.79
N VAL A 39 1.24 -9.24 -3.68
CA VAL A 39 0.57 -10.55 -3.65
C VAL A 39 -0.88 -10.39 -3.21
N ALA A 40 -1.79 -11.18 -3.77
CA ALA A 40 -3.16 -11.21 -3.25
C ALA A 40 -3.21 -11.83 -1.83
N PRO A 41 -4.14 -11.37 -0.98
CA PRO A 41 -4.30 -11.95 0.35
C PRO A 41 -4.78 -13.41 0.25
N GLY A 42 -3.92 -14.35 0.64
CA GLY A 42 -4.26 -15.78 0.76
C GLY A 42 -4.67 -16.19 2.18
N ASP A 43 -5.01 -17.47 2.36
CA ASP A 43 -5.28 -18.03 3.69
C ASP A 43 -3.97 -18.10 4.50
N SER A 44 -3.74 -17.06 5.29
CA SER A 44 -2.58 -16.95 6.15
C SER A 44 -2.68 -17.77 7.45
N THR A 45 -3.83 -18.42 7.71
CA THR A 45 -4.05 -19.22 8.93
C THR A 45 -3.82 -20.71 8.71
N ARG A 46 -4.00 -21.19 7.48
CA ARG A 46 -3.62 -22.54 7.09
C ARG A 46 -2.13 -22.75 7.32
N ASP A 47 -1.78 -23.90 7.90
CA ASP A 47 -0.40 -24.33 8.17
C ASP A 47 0.38 -23.49 9.21
N ARG A 48 -0.26 -22.56 9.95
CA ARG A 48 0.35 -21.91 11.13
C ARG A 48 0.09 -22.70 12.41
N THR A 49 1.15 -23.02 13.14
CA THR A 49 1.04 -23.58 14.50
C THR A 49 0.46 -22.54 15.47
N LEU A 50 -0.11 -22.97 16.61
CA LEU A 50 -0.76 -22.08 17.59
C LEU A 50 0.14 -20.90 18.02
N ASP A 51 1.45 -21.14 18.17
CA ASP A 51 2.45 -20.10 18.52
C ASP A 51 2.73 -19.10 17.39
N GLN A 52 2.36 -19.42 16.15
CA GLN A 52 2.43 -18.50 15.00
C GLN A 52 1.14 -17.71 14.78
N GLN A 53 0.11 -17.97 15.60
CA GLN A 53 -1.14 -17.22 15.61
C GLN A 53 -1.01 -16.02 16.56
N CYS A 54 -0.33 -14.98 16.07
CA CYS A 54 -0.45 -13.55 16.42
C CYS A 54 -0.86 -13.12 17.86
N THR A 55 -0.40 -13.78 18.92
CA THR A 55 -0.83 -13.46 20.30
C THR A 55 0.26 -12.97 21.23
N VAL A 56 1.54 -13.11 20.88
CA VAL A 56 2.64 -12.61 21.72
C VAL A 56 3.10 -11.24 21.22
N SER A 57 2.59 -10.18 21.86
CA SER A 57 3.05 -8.80 21.63
C SER A 57 3.55 -8.16 22.93
N ARG A 58 4.46 -7.18 22.82
CA ARG A 58 4.87 -6.39 23.99
C ARG A 58 3.64 -5.64 24.53
N PRO A 59 3.29 -5.74 25.83
CA PRO A 59 2.03 -5.21 26.34
C PRO A 59 1.75 -3.73 26.03
N GLY A 60 2.78 -2.89 25.93
CA GLY A 60 2.63 -1.47 25.60
C GLY A 60 2.23 -1.16 24.15
N MET A 61 2.36 -2.14 23.23
CA MET A 61 2.16 -1.92 21.79
C MET A 61 0.70 -1.61 21.45
N SER A 62 -0.25 -2.32 22.07
CA SER A 62 -1.68 -2.10 21.84
C SER A 62 -2.12 -0.71 22.27
N PHE A 63 -1.62 -0.21 23.42
CA PHE A 63 -1.92 1.14 23.91
C PHE A 63 -1.42 2.22 22.97
N ILE A 64 -0.18 2.11 22.50
CA ILE A 64 0.43 3.09 21.58
C ILE A 64 -0.30 3.08 20.22
N ALA A 65 -0.55 1.90 19.66
CA ALA A 65 -1.27 1.79 18.40
C ALA A 65 -2.70 2.36 18.49
N SER A 66 -3.41 2.09 19.58
CA SER A 66 -4.76 2.61 19.82
C SER A 66 -4.76 4.13 19.96
N ALA A 67 -3.81 4.69 20.71
CA ALA A 67 -3.66 6.13 20.87
C ALA A 67 -3.43 6.81 19.51
N PHE A 68 -2.48 6.32 18.70
CA PHE A 68 -2.24 6.87 17.38
C PHE A 68 -3.42 6.72 16.42
N ALA A 69 -4.17 5.62 16.48
CA ALA A 69 -5.35 5.45 15.64
C ALA A 69 -6.43 6.48 15.96
N VAL A 70 -6.66 6.76 17.25
CA VAL A 70 -7.63 7.77 17.70
C VAL A 70 -7.16 9.18 17.35
N GLU A 71 -5.90 9.53 17.63
CA GLU A 71 -5.36 10.85 17.30
C GLU A 71 -5.40 11.10 15.79
N LEU A 72 -5.03 10.12 14.98
CA LEU A 72 -5.13 10.23 13.51
C LEU A 72 -6.58 10.46 13.07
N LEU A 73 -7.55 9.75 13.67
CA LEU A 73 -8.97 9.95 13.36
C LEU A 73 -9.42 11.37 13.70
N VAL A 74 -9.06 11.88 14.89
CA VAL A 74 -9.43 13.23 15.30
C VAL A 74 -8.78 14.27 14.38
N SER A 75 -7.49 14.14 14.05
CA SER A 75 -6.80 15.03 13.11
C SER A 75 -7.44 15.03 11.72
N VAL A 76 -7.83 13.86 11.20
CA VAL A 76 -8.59 13.77 9.93
C VAL A 76 -9.93 14.51 10.05
N LEU A 77 -10.66 14.38 11.15
CA LEU A 77 -11.96 15.02 11.32
C LEU A 77 -11.87 16.55 11.47
N GLN A 78 -10.78 17.06 12.05
CA GLN A 78 -10.56 18.50 12.23
C GLN A 78 -9.91 19.19 11.03
N HIS A 79 -9.24 18.44 10.14
CA HIS A 79 -8.69 19.00 8.91
C HIS A 79 -9.83 19.52 8.00
N PRO A 80 -9.71 20.72 7.39
CA PRO A 80 -10.74 21.28 6.51
C PRO A 80 -11.17 20.34 5.37
N GLU A 81 -10.20 19.69 4.73
CA GLU A 81 -10.42 18.71 3.66
C GLU A 81 -10.84 17.30 4.12
N ARG A 82 -10.89 17.04 5.44
CA ARG A 82 -11.32 15.78 6.04
C ARG A 82 -10.60 14.55 5.45
N GLY A 83 -11.36 13.61 4.88
CA GLY A 83 -10.82 12.40 4.25
C GLY A 83 -9.95 12.67 3.02
N CYS A 84 -10.00 13.86 2.45
CA CYS A 84 -9.15 14.30 1.34
C CYS A 84 -7.89 15.04 1.79
N ALA A 85 -7.65 15.20 3.11
CA ALA A 85 -6.47 15.87 3.63
C ALA A 85 -5.18 15.23 3.08
N PRO A 86 -4.19 16.01 2.63
CA PRO A 86 -2.92 15.49 2.12
C PRO A 86 -2.12 14.79 3.23
N ALA A 87 -1.26 13.84 2.85
CA ALA A 87 -0.33 13.21 3.77
C ALA A 87 1.08 13.74 3.56
N ASP A 88 1.63 14.36 4.60
CA ASP A 88 3.04 14.74 4.66
C ASP A 88 3.89 13.57 5.18
N THR A 89 5.08 13.39 4.58
CA THR A 89 6.10 12.41 4.93
C THR A 89 7.31 13.05 5.62
N GLY A 90 7.30 14.37 5.81
CA GLY A 90 8.45 15.18 6.24
C GLY A 90 8.72 15.23 7.75
N ASP A 91 9.98 14.93 8.09
CA ASP A 91 10.71 15.19 9.36
C ASP A 91 10.89 16.68 9.69
N THR A 92 10.31 17.60 8.92
CA THR A 92 10.53 19.04 9.09
C THR A 92 9.55 19.61 10.09
N ASP A 93 10.07 19.86 11.29
CA ASP A 93 9.55 20.68 12.38
C ASP A 93 9.42 22.17 11.98
N THR A 94 9.05 22.44 10.72
CA THR A 94 8.73 23.77 10.26
C THR A 94 7.26 23.98 10.56
N GLY A 95 6.96 24.85 11.52
CA GLY A 95 5.63 25.39 11.80
C GLY A 95 5.07 26.22 10.63
N SER A 96 5.10 25.66 9.43
CA SER A 96 4.39 26.12 8.25
C SER A 96 2.95 25.67 8.37
N ASP A 97 2.04 26.62 8.56
CA ASP A 97 0.58 26.55 8.44
C ASP A 97 0.06 25.18 7.98
N THR A 98 0.01 24.21 8.91
CA THR A 98 -0.75 23.00 8.67
C THR A 98 -2.22 23.39 8.74
N ASP A 99 -2.97 23.17 7.67
CA ASP A 99 -4.42 23.47 7.62
C ASP A 99 -5.21 22.79 8.75
N CYS A 100 -4.64 21.74 9.36
CA CYS A 100 -5.17 21.10 10.55
C CYS A 100 -4.63 21.73 11.85
N PRO A 101 -5.52 22.15 12.78
CA PRO A 101 -5.12 22.74 14.06
C PRO A 101 -4.44 21.75 15.01
N LEU A 102 -4.54 20.45 14.73
CA LEU A 102 -3.92 19.36 15.50
C LEU A 102 -2.58 18.90 14.92
N GLY A 103 -2.06 19.61 13.90
CA GLY A 103 -0.80 19.30 13.24
C GLY A 103 -0.97 18.32 12.07
N LEU A 104 0.07 17.53 11.83
CA LEU A 104 0.18 16.64 10.67
C LEU A 104 -0.89 15.55 10.61
N VAL A 105 -1.31 15.21 9.38
CA VAL A 105 -2.27 14.14 9.10
C VAL A 105 -1.59 13.04 8.27
N PRO A 106 -0.89 12.08 8.89
CA PRO A 106 -0.06 11.12 8.18
C PRO A 106 -0.89 10.06 7.42
N HIS A 107 -0.27 9.45 6.41
CA HIS A 107 -0.87 8.30 5.69
C HIS A 107 -0.76 7.01 6.51
N GLN A 108 0.46 6.70 6.96
CA GLN A 108 0.79 5.54 7.79
C GLN A 108 1.61 6.00 8.99
N ILE A 109 1.47 5.26 10.09
CA ILE A 109 2.31 5.40 11.27
C ILE A 109 2.92 4.02 11.52
N ARG A 110 4.24 3.90 11.47
CA ARG A 110 4.96 2.67 11.82
C ARG A 110 5.87 2.93 13.01
N GLY A 111 5.63 2.22 14.11
CA GLY A 111 6.39 2.35 15.35
C GLY A 111 7.27 1.13 15.63
N PHE A 112 8.51 1.36 16.04
CA PHE A 112 9.49 0.34 16.37
C PHE A 112 9.91 0.46 17.84
N LEU A 113 9.28 -0.32 18.72
CA LEU A 113 9.55 -0.25 20.17
C LEU A 113 10.95 -0.76 20.57
N SER A 114 11.65 -1.50 19.71
CA SER A 114 13.03 -1.92 19.96
C SER A 114 14.02 -0.77 19.82
N ARG A 115 13.73 0.19 18.93
CA ARG A 115 14.55 1.37 18.65
C ARG A 115 13.92 2.68 19.15
N PHE A 116 12.73 2.60 19.74
CA PHE A 116 11.90 3.73 20.14
C PHE A 116 11.75 4.78 19.02
N GLN A 117 11.57 4.30 17.79
CA GLN A 117 11.50 5.13 16.59
C GLN A 117 10.11 5.05 15.96
N GLN A 118 9.65 6.16 15.39
CA GLN A 118 8.45 6.24 14.56
C GLN A 118 8.83 6.76 13.17
N ILE A 119 8.18 6.22 12.15
CA ILE A 119 8.28 6.72 10.78
C ILE A 119 6.88 6.92 10.20
N LEU A 120 6.75 7.89 9.29
CA LEU A 120 5.47 8.29 8.68
C LEU A 120 5.49 8.06 7.16
N PRO A 121 5.57 6.80 6.68
CA PRO A 121 5.60 6.54 5.26
C PRO A 121 4.26 6.89 4.62
N ALA A 122 4.31 7.36 3.38
CA ALA A 122 3.14 7.50 2.55
C ALA A 122 3.35 6.79 1.22
N SER A 123 2.28 6.22 0.68
CA SER A 123 2.29 5.58 -0.63
C SER A 123 1.06 5.96 -1.43
N ARG A 124 1.23 5.97 -2.75
CA ARG A 124 0.16 6.26 -3.70
C ARG A 124 -0.71 5.02 -3.89
N ALA A 125 -1.96 5.23 -4.28
CA ALA A 125 -2.85 4.18 -4.72
C ALA A 125 -2.25 3.47 -5.93
N PHE A 126 -2.24 2.13 -5.87
CA PHE A 126 -1.68 1.29 -6.90
C PHE A 126 -2.78 0.85 -7.88
N ASP A 127 -2.51 0.97 -9.17
CA ASP A 127 -3.45 0.70 -10.26
C ASP A 127 -3.83 -0.79 -10.35
N LYS A 128 -2.91 -1.69 -10.00
CA LYS A 128 -3.16 -3.13 -9.91
C LYS A 128 -3.47 -3.62 -8.48
N CYS A 129 -3.87 -2.75 -7.56
CA CYS A 129 -4.21 -3.15 -6.19
C CYS A 129 -5.42 -4.11 -6.16
N THR A 130 -5.29 -5.22 -5.43
CA THR A 130 -6.34 -6.24 -5.25
C THR A 130 -7.56 -5.80 -4.45
N ALA A 131 -7.53 -4.61 -3.83
CA ALA A 131 -8.62 -4.09 -3.01
C ALA A 131 -9.21 -2.78 -3.53
N CYS A 132 -8.39 -1.78 -3.88
CA CYS A 132 -8.87 -0.44 -4.23
C CYS A 132 -8.56 -0.01 -5.66
N SER A 133 -8.18 -0.92 -6.55
CA SER A 133 -8.05 -0.59 -7.98
C SER A 133 -9.42 -0.30 -8.59
N HIS A 134 -9.43 0.50 -9.65
CA HIS A 134 -10.66 0.84 -10.38
C HIS A 134 -11.39 -0.43 -10.87
N LYS A 135 -10.63 -1.41 -11.39
CA LYS A 135 -11.18 -2.68 -11.88
C LYS A 135 -11.94 -3.44 -10.78
N VAL A 136 -11.34 -3.57 -9.60
CA VAL A 136 -11.96 -4.27 -8.46
C VAL A 136 -13.25 -3.57 -8.04
N ILE A 137 -13.24 -2.25 -7.98
CA ILE A 137 -14.40 -1.46 -7.52
C ILE A 137 -15.52 -1.49 -8.56
N GLU A 138 -15.19 -1.45 -9.86
CA GLU A 138 -16.14 -1.56 -10.95
C GLU A 138 -16.82 -2.94 -10.98
N VAL A 139 -16.05 -4.03 -10.89
CA VAL A 139 -16.61 -5.39 -10.84
C VAL A 139 -17.42 -5.62 -9.58
N PHE A 140 -16.99 -5.10 -8.43
CA PHE A 140 -17.79 -5.16 -7.21
C PHE A 140 -19.12 -4.42 -7.37
N ARG A 141 -19.14 -3.26 -8.04
CA ARG A 141 -20.39 -2.50 -8.29
C ARG A 141 -21.33 -3.21 -9.27
N SER A 142 -20.79 -3.98 -10.22
CA SER A 142 -21.60 -4.68 -11.23
C SER A 142 -22.08 -6.06 -10.76
N GLU A 143 -21.21 -6.87 -10.14
CA GLU A 143 -21.48 -8.26 -9.75
C GLU A 143 -21.84 -8.42 -8.26
N GLY A 144 -21.47 -7.45 -7.41
CA GLY A 144 -21.80 -7.46 -5.99
C GLY A 144 -21.27 -8.69 -5.24
N PHE A 145 -22.17 -9.48 -4.67
CA PHE A 145 -21.82 -10.63 -3.83
C PHE A 145 -21.21 -11.79 -4.63
N GLU A 146 -21.58 -11.99 -5.89
CA GLU A 146 -21.01 -13.05 -6.73
C GLU A 146 -19.50 -12.85 -6.94
N PHE A 147 -19.07 -11.60 -7.14
CA PHE A 147 -17.65 -11.24 -7.18
C PHE A 147 -16.94 -11.62 -5.87
N LEU A 148 -17.56 -11.34 -4.71
CA LEU A 148 -16.97 -11.68 -3.41
C LEU A 148 -16.81 -13.19 -3.25
N LEU A 149 -17.80 -13.99 -3.68
CA LEU A 149 -17.70 -15.45 -3.65
C LEU A 149 -16.53 -15.96 -4.49
N LYS A 150 -16.34 -15.43 -5.71
CA LYS A 150 -15.17 -15.77 -6.53
C LYS A 150 -13.89 -15.37 -5.82
N ALA A 151 -13.79 -14.13 -5.33
CA ALA A 151 -12.61 -13.62 -4.64
C ALA A 151 -12.23 -14.43 -3.38
N PHE A 152 -13.19 -14.98 -2.65
CA PHE A 152 -12.92 -15.78 -1.45
C PHE A 152 -12.53 -17.22 -1.76
N ASN A 153 -13.07 -17.80 -2.83
CA ASN A 153 -12.92 -19.23 -3.12
C ASN A 153 -11.85 -19.52 -4.19
N GLU A 154 -11.49 -18.53 -5.01
CA GLU A 154 -10.53 -18.67 -6.10
C GLU A 154 -9.25 -17.86 -5.78
N PRO A 155 -8.12 -18.51 -5.39
CA PRO A 155 -6.94 -17.83 -4.88
C PRO A 155 -6.31 -16.79 -5.83
N HIS A 156 -6.34 -17.06 -7.14
CA HIS A 156 -5.71 -16.20 -8.16
C HIS A 156 -6.66 -15.19 -8.80
N TYR A 157 -7.95 -15.26 -8.49
CA TYR A 157 -8.96 -14.47 -9.18
C TYR A 157 -8.70 -12.95 -9.11
N LEU A 158 -8.29 -12.46 -7.93
CA LEU A 158 -7.97 -11.03 -7.75
C LEU A 158 -6.68 -10.63 -8.48
N GLU A 159 -5.67 -11.51 -8.53
CA GLU A 159 -4.41 -11.26 -9.22
C GLU A 159 -4.64 -11.17 -10.73
N ASP A 160 -5.44 -12.10 -11.27
CA ASP A 160 -5.81 -12.15 -12.68
C ASP A 160 -6.65 -10.94 -13.08
N LEU A 161 -7.66 -10.59 -12.26
CA LEU A 161 -8.53 -9.44 -12.52
C LEU A 161 -7.74 -8.12 -12.57
N THR A 162 -6.83 -7.94 -11.61
CA THR A 162 -6.06 -6.69 -11.47
C THR A 162 -4.90 -6.60 -12.45
N GLY A 163 -4.44 -7.73 -12.99
CA GLY A 163 -3.28 -7.82 -13.87
C GLY A 163 -1.95 -7.96 -13.11
N LEU A 164 -2.00 -8.35 -11.83
CA LEU A 164 -0.82 -8.72 -11.05
C LEU A 164 -0.18 -10.01 -11.58
N THR A 165 -0.99 -10.97 -12.02
CA THR A 165 -0.47 -12.22 -12.61
C THR A 165 0.44 -11.95 -13.81
N ALA A 166 0.01 -11.06 -14.71
CA ALA A 166 0.83 -10.64 -15.86
C ALA A 166 2.11 -9.90 -15.40
N MET A 167 2.01 -9.05 -14.37
CA MET A 167 3.16 -8.35 -13.80
C MET A 167 4.22 -9.33 -13.26
N HIS A 168 3.80 -10.36 -12.52
CA HIS A 168 4.70 -11.39 -12.01
C HIS A 168 5.38 -12.18 -13.13
N GLN A 169 4.66 -12.49 -14.21
CA GLN A 169 5.22 -13.18 -15.37
C GLN A 169 6.26 -12.31 -16.09
N GLU A 170 5.97 -11.02 -16.29
CA GLU A 170 6.92 -10.07 -16.89
C GLU A 170 8.20 -9.94 -16.06
N THR A 171 8.08 -9.85 -14.73
CA THR A 171 9.25 -9.80 -13.83
C THR A 171 10.06 -11.09 -13.88
N ALA A 172 9.42 -12.26 -13.83
CA ALA A 172 10.12 -13.54 -13.90
C ALA A 172 10.84 -13.73 -15.24
N GLN A 173 10.26 -13.28 -16.35
CA GLN A 173 10.91 -13.33 -17.67
C GLN A 173 12.11 -12.39 -17.75
N ALA A 174 12.00 -11.18 -17.18
CA ALA A 174 13.11 -10.23 -17.12
C ALA A 174 14.27 -10.76 -16.27
N GLU A 175 13.98 -11.41 -15.13
CA GLU A 175 15.01 -12.08 -14.32
C GLU A 175 15.74 -13.15 -15.12
N VAL A 176 15.03 -14.03 -15.85
CA VAL A 176 15.65 -15.08 -16.68
C VAL A 176 16.59 -14.49 -17.75
N TRP A 177 16.21 -13.39 -18.38
CA TRP A 177 17.05 -12.74 -19.41
C TRP A 177 18.33 -12.12 -18.84
N ASP A 178 18.29 -11.60 -17.61
CA ASP A 178 19.47 -11.04 -16.93
C ASP A 178 20.51 -12.12 -16.57
N PHE A 179 20.07 -13.38 -16.36
CA PHE A 179 20.97 -14.52 -16.14
C PHE A 179 21.59 -15.07 -17.44
N ASP A 180 20.90 -14.98 -18.59
CA ASP A 180 21.41 -15.49 -19.88
C ASP A 180 22.56 -14.62 -20.46
N ASP A 181 22.68 -13.36 -20.03
CA ASP A 181 23.73 -12.43 -20.49
C ASP A 181 25.09 -12.60 -19.77
N GLU A 182 25.15 -13.27 -18.61
CA GLU A 182 26.41 -13.54 -17.89
C GLU A 182 27.15 -14.81 -18.37
N ASP A 183 26.47 -15.73 -19.06
CA ASP A 183 27.07 -16.99 -19.56
C ASP A 183 27.75 -16.85 -20.94
N SER A 184 27.69 -15.68 -21.58
CA SER A 184 28.26 -15.47 -22.92
C SER A 184 29.72 -14.99 -22.94
N PHE A 185 30.39 -14.76 -21.79
CA PHE A 185 31.76 -14.23 -21.75
C PHE A 185 32.86 -15.27 -21.44
N SER A 186 32.52 -16.55 -21.25
CA SER A 186 33.51 -17.57 -20.83
C SER A 186 34.15 -18.39 -21.97
N SER A 187 33.85 -18.14 -23.25
CA SER A 187 34.28 -19.04 -24.34
C SER A 187 35.22 -18.45 -25.41
N MET A 188 35.98 -17.39 -25.13
CA MET A 188 36.99 -16.85 -26.07
C MET A 188 38.43 -16.75 -25.55
N GLU A 189 38.87 -17.62 -24.65
CA GLU A 189 40.31 -17.84 -24.41
C GLU A 189 40.66 -19.33 -24.45
N ALA A 190 40.78 -19.86 -25.67
CA ALA A 190 41.62 -21.01 -25.96
C ALA A 190 41.98 -21.01 -27.45
N THR A 191 43.06 -20.33 -27.82
CA THR A 191 44.00 -20.77 -28.86
C THR A 191 45.29 -19.97 -28.80
#